data_AF-A0A1I1JLG2-F1
#
_entry.id   AF-A0A1I1JLG2-F1
#
_cell.length_a   1.000
_cell.length_b   1.000
_cell.length_c   1.000
_cell.angle_alpha   90.00
_cell.angle_beta   90.00
_cell.angle_gamma   90.00
#
_symmetry.space_group_name_H-M   'P 1'
#
loop_
_entity.id
_entity.type
_entity.pdbx_description
1 polymer ?
#
loop_
_entity_poly.entity_id
_entity_poly.type
_entity_poly.pdbx_seq_one_letter_code
_entity_poly.pdbx_strand_id
1 'polypeptide(L)' 'MYFNGGKKKKLRAGDFVGTLTSIRDVSADDIGIITIQENVTYIEILNGKGPYVISEMQNRTVKGKTLKVRKARK' A
#
# COMPACT_ATOMS: atom_id res chain seq x y z
N MET A 1 0.55 7.35 -0.46
CA MET A 1 0.45 6.36 -1.54
C MET A 1 -1.01 6.03 -1.80
N TYR A 2 -1.41 5.80 -3.06
CA TYR A 2 -2.78 5.51 -3.47
C TYR A 2 -2.86 4.13 -4.14
N PHE A 3 -3.84 3.32 -3.75
CA PHE A 3 -4.19 2.06 -4.40
C PHE A 3 -5.63 2.08 -4.90
N ASN A 4 -5.88 1.56 -6.11
CA ASN A 4 -7.22 1.40 -6.69
C ASN A 4 -7.99 0.17 -6.15
N GLY A 5 -7.92 -0.07 -4.84
CA GLY A 5 -8.68 -1.11 -4.18
C GLY A 5 -8.96 -0.77 -2.73
N GLY A 6 -10.15 -1.12 -2.25
CA GLY A 6 -10.58 -0.92 -0.86
C GLY A 6 -11.52 -2.02 -0.38
N LYS A 7 -12.49 -1.66 0.48
CA LYS A 7 -13.44 -2.60 1.12
C LYS A 7 -14.19 -3.48 0.12
N LYS A 8 -14.61 -2.95 -1.05
CA LYS A 8 -15.31 -3.70 -2.10
C LYS A 8 -14.48 -4.85 -2.69
N LYS A 9 -13.14 -4.69 -2.72
CA LYS A 9 -12.20 -5.76 -3.13
C LYS A 9 -11.79 -6.69 -1.97
N LYS A 10 -12.50 -6.60 -0.84
CA LYS A 10 -12.24 -7.34 0.41
C LYS A 10 -10.83 -7.11 0.97
N LEU A 11 -10.28 -5.92 0.77
CA LEU A 11 -8.96 -5.53 1.29
C LEU A 11 -9.10 -4.97 2.72
N ARG A 12 -8.10 -5.24 3.56
CA ARG A 12 -7.98 -4.85 4.97
C ARG A 12 -6.57 -4.33 5.24
N ALA A 13 -6.39 -3.60 6.34
CA ALA A 13 -5.11 -2.98 6.67
C ALA A 13 -3.99 -4.03 6.78
N GLY A 14 -4.26 -5.16 7.43
CA GLY A 14 -3.32 -6.27 7.53
C GLY A 14 -2.87 -6.86 6.19
N ASP A 15 -3.74 -6.88 5.17
CA ASP A 15 -3.36 -7.34 3.82
C ASP A 15 -2.25 -6.43 3.23
N PHE A 16 -2.35 -5.12 3.48
CA PHE A 16 -1.35 -4.15 3.03
C PHE A 16 -0.09 -4.18 3.88
N VAL A 17 -0.21 -4.23 5.21
CA VAL A 17 0.94 -4.31 6.12
C VAL A 17 1.80 -5.52 5.76
N GLY A 18 1.21 -6.71 5.65
CA GLY A 18 1.98 -7.91 5.30
C GLY A 18 2.62 -7.86 3.92
N THR A 19 1.98 -7.22 2.94
CA THR A 19 2.57 -7.06 1.61
C THR A 19 3.72 -6.05 1.63
N LEU A 20 3.56 -4.93 2.35
CA LEU A 20 4.57 -3.88 2.43
C LEU A 20 5.81 -4.32 3.21
N THR A 21 5.64 -5.06 4.32
CA THR A 21 6.78 -5.60 5.10
C THR A 21 7.51 -6.73 4.38
N SER A 22 6.95 -7.28 3.29
CA SER A 22 7.65 -8.24 2.41
C SER A 22 8.63 -7.57 1.43
N ILE A 23 8.61 -6.23 1.35
CA ILE A 23 9.56 -5.46 0.55
C ILE A 23 10.85 -5.31 1.36
N ARG A 24 12.00 -5.56 0.73
CA ARG A 24 13.30 -5.39 1.39
C ARG A 24 13.45 -3.95 1.85
N ASP A 25 13.98 -3.75 3.06
CA ASP A 25 14.22 -2.44 3.66
C ASP A 25 12.95 -1.65 4.03
N VAL A 26 11.79 -2.32 4.10
CA VAL A 26 10.53 -1.74 4.60
C VAL A 26 10.09 -2.51 5.84
N SER A 27 10.06 -1.82 6.97
CA SER A 27 9.60 -2.34 8.25
C SER A 27 8.17 -1.91 8.54
N ALA A 28 7.54 -2.50 9.56
CA ALA A 28 6.22 -2.06 10.01
C ALA A 28 6.23 -0.61 10.53
N ASP A 29 7.35 -0.16 11.08
CA ASP A 29 7.53 1.20 11.61
C ASP A 29 7.60 2.26 10.51
N ASP A 30 7.88 1.86 9.27
CA ASP A 30 7.85 2.74 8.11
C ASP A 30 6.42 2.98 7.57
N ILE A 31 5.43 2.24 8.08
CA ILE A 31 4.04 2.30 7.62
C ILE A 31 3.25 3.19 8.57
N GLY A 32 2.79 4.33 8.05
CA GLY A 32 1.95 5.26 8.78
C GLY A 32 0.47 4.91 8.69
N ILE A 33 -0.37 5.96 8.62
CA ILE A 33 -1.83 5.81 8.59
C ILE A 33 -2.27 5.06 7.32
N ILE A 34 -3.11 4.04 7.51
CA ILE A 34 -3.79 3.29 6.45
C ILE A 34 -5.28 3.65 6.47
N THR A 35 -5.74 4.33 5.42
CA THR A 35 -7.14 4.71 5.24
C THR A 35 -7.77 3.90 4.11
N ILE A 36 -8.66 2.96 4.47
CA ILE A 36 -9.36 2.09 3.51
C ILE A 36 -10.77 2.62 3.26
N GLN A 37 -11.02 3.05 2.03
CA GLN A 37 -12.35 3.45 1.55
C GLN A 37 -13.01 2.29 0.78
N GLU A 38 -14.16 2.53 0.15
CA GLU A 38 -14.86 1.47 -0.59
C GLU A 38 -14.02 0.92 -1.76
N ASN A 39 -13.50 1.82 -2.60
CA ASN A 39 -12.85 1.47 -3.86
C ASN A 39 -11.35 1.75 -3.87
N VAL A 40 -10.85 2.50 -2.89
CA VAL A 40 -9.48 2.99 -2.85
C VAL A 40 -8.89 2.84 -1.45
N THR A 41 -7.56 2.79 -1.39
CA THR A 41 -6.82 2.80 -0.12
C THR A 41 -5.71 3.82 -0.20
N TYR A 42 -5.55 4.60 0.87
CA TYR A 42 -4.45 5.53 1.05
C TYR A 42 -3.55 5.01 2.16
N ILE A 43 -2.25 5.01 1.90
CA ILE A 43 -1.23 4.59 2.87
C ILE A 43 -0.15 5.65 2.95
N GLU A 44 0.14 6.10 4.15
CA GLU A 44 1.28 6.95 4.44
C GLU A 44 2.54 6.08 4.63
N ILE A 45 3.64 6.46 3.98
CA ILE A 45 4.93 5.80 4.12
C ILE A 45 5.91 6.82 4.68
N LEU A 46 6.51 6.49 5.81
CA LEU A 46 7.42 7.34 6.56
C LEU A 46 8.87 7.18 6.03
N ASN A 47 9.80 7.93 6.61
CA ASN A 47 11.24 7.83 6.35
C ASN A 47 11.64 8.05 4.87
N GLY A 48 10.83 8.77 4.10
CA GLY A 48 11.12 9.07 2.69
C GLY A 48 11.06 7.86 1.74
N LYS A 49 10.65 6.67 2.22
CA LYS A 49 10.65 5.42 1.44
C LYS A 49 9.51 5.32 0.42
N GLY A 50 8.63 6.32 0.36
CA GLY A 50 7.45 6.35 -0.50
C GLY A 50 7.72 6.03 -1.98
N PRO A 51 8.68 6.66 -2.67
CA PRO A 51 8.98 6.38 -4.07
C PRO A 51 9.45 4.94 -4.32
N TYR A 52 10.31 4.42 -3.46
CA TYR A 52 10.83 3.05 -3.52
C TYR A 52 9.71 2.00 -3.32
N VAL A 53 8.86 2.22 -2.31
CA VAL A 53 7.68 1.38 -2.08
C VAL A 53 6.72 1.41 -3.26
N ILE A 54 6.55 2.57 -3.93
CA ILE A 54 5.73 2.68 -5.14
C ILE A 54 6.29 1.86 -6.30
N SER A 55 7.59 1.92 -6.56
CA SER A 55 8.20 1.13 -7.65
C SER A 55 8.08 -0.37 -7.40
N GLU A 56 8.32 -0.81 -6.16
CA GLU A 56 8.19 -2.23 -5.79
C GLU A 56 6.75 -2.73 -5.90
N MET A 57 5.78 -1.92 -5.49
CA MET A 57 4.37 -2.30 -5.52
C MET A 57 3.74 -2.31 -6.91
N GLN A 58 4.41 -1.81 -7.96
CA GLN A 58 3.90 -1.88 -9.33
C GLN A 58 3.81 -3.31 -9.86
N ASN A 59 4.70 -4.20 -9.39
CA ASN A 59 4.81 -5.58 -9.87
C ASN A 59 4.37 -6.62 -8.82
N ARG A 60 3.81 -6.18 -7.68
CA ARG A 60 3.38 -7.05 -6.58
C ARG A 60 1.86 -7.12 -6.49
N THR A 61 1.36 -8.19 -5.87
CA THR A 61 -0.06 -8.36 -5.59
C THR A 61 -0.35 -8.11 -4.11
N VAL A 62 -1.51 -7.53 -3.81
CA VAL A 62 -2.03 -7.43 -2.44
C VAL A 62 -3.19 -8.40 -2.32
N LYS A 63 -3.08 -9.39 -1.43
CA LYS A 63 -4.11 -10.44 -1.26
C LYS A 63 -4.47 -11.14 -2.58
N GLY A 64 -3.44 -11.49 -3.36
CA GLY A 64 -3.57 -12.12 -4.68
C GLY A 64 -4.20 -11.23 -5.76
N LYS A 65 -4.34 -9.92 -5.53
CA LYS A 65 -4.90 -8.98 -6.51
C LYS A 65 -3.85 -7.96 -6.96
N THR A 66 -3.73 -7.78 -8.27
CA THR A 66 -2.93 -6.68 -8.83
C THR A 66 -3.69 -5.36 -8.68
N LEU A 67 -3.05 -4.38 -8.03
CA LEU A 67 -3.63 -3.06 -7.79
C LEU A 67 -2.77 -1.99 -8.48
N LYS A 68 -3.43 -0.99 -9.07
CA LYS A 68 -2.74 0.21 -9.56
C LYS A 68 -2.32 1.03 -8.35
N VAL A 69 -1.01 1.24 -8.24
CA VAL A 69 -0.36 2.08 -7.25
C VAL A 69 0.04 3.42 -7.86
N ARG A 70 -0.20 4.53 -7.15
CA ARG A 70 0.26 5.87 -7.56
C ARG A 70 0.69 6.70 -6.35
N LYS A 71 1.47 7.76 -6.59
CA LYS A 71 1.66 8.83 -5.61
C LYS A 71 0.28 9.46 -5.33
N ALA A 72 -0.12 9.52 -4.06
CA ALA A 72 -1.34 10.21 -3.70
C ALA A 72 -1.13 11.70 -3.96
N ARG A 73 -2.01 12.32 -4.75
CA ARG A 73 -2.09 13.78 -4.86
C ARG A 73 -2.97 14.22 -3.69
N LYS A 74 -2.42 15.08 -2.83
CA LYS A 74 -3.16 15.70 -1.75
C LYS A 74 -4.19 16.66 -2.34
#